data_AF-A0A9P1FKI9-F1
#
_entry.id   AF-A0A9P1FKI9-F1
#
_cell.length_a   1.000
_cell.length_b   1.000
_cell.length_c   1.000
_cell.angle_alpha   90.00
_cell.angle_beta   90.00
_cell.angle_gamma   90.00
#
_symmetry.space_group_name_H-M   'P 1'
#
loop_
_entity.id
_entity.type
_entity.pdbx_description
1 polymer ?
#
loop_
_entity_poly.entity_id
_entity_poly.type
_entity_poly.pdbx_seq_one_letter_code
_entity_poly.pdbx_strand_id
1 'polypeptide(L)'
;MAGATWKGEVVRVQQDSSLPITSRCNRILEILKQNGLCYRQCIEPKMILVHVKNRGGQLVSVADVHSKGAVMAQIGFSLAKIGESICFELPSAMANKDQVIETNRSLAQLSQNQLCEPLGCERFASVSSSHLVTFLRAVQAGCKTTEPEISTGGYLSLDSMCQKKDDLKEMAITGWEWQVIDSQVGSACPGLPQFLAQALNSDHAVKTTANELETACNIASIYELQATTSKDLKKAQEAAMASRPACANYIAAITAFVKQFTGGDAFPLLKLLQSIGKQYGGSTVWGQEFTELLAYTDFKCPTTTYPWIRLAMAACHMCAPKQYIRDGISRLLTSADFSKLKQKGVAVQLAAAEKLLNEAWALCGQSSLTLGQQAQPMGRYLTRLALFLVGKGSKGPEGKNYRQFEDITDLFTQELMNMKAHGSMDLAEQLPSSSASVDKAVQPTALEANSDPALIALAHFKNLEVGKHYTFATDPLKVYKFESIGATTAVLGDFNVVVSTTSQLFANSKFNKNDLVLLPLGQVVLQKKEKIKKSSVVLQMAGWKFEEILAVTHTKCNFEKKSGHWCPFYWCKEAKDDKDKDDATCEKATLTRATVKHHELTIPCLKNKVALQIGSPLLVEFQEESKKKKKKSRD
;
A
#
# COMPACT_ATOMS: atom_id res chain seq x y z
N MET A 1 -0.75 -45.51 38.59
CA MET A 1 -1.00 -46.02 37.22
C MET A 1 -2.30 -45.44 36.66
N ALA A 2 -2.35 -44.15 36.29
CA ALA A 2 -3.56 -43.48 35.77
C ALA A 2 -3.28 -42.50 34.61
N GLY A 3 -2.12 -42.64 33.93
CA GLY A 3 -1.57 -41.61 33.04
C GLY A 3 -1.80 -41.78 31.53
N ALA A 4 -2.70 -42.66 31.07
CA ALA A 4 -2.77 -43.01 29.64
C ALA A 4 -4.17 -43.03 28.99
N THR A 5 -5.27 -42.87 29.75
CA THR A 5 -6.64 -43.05 29.24
C THR A 5 -7.23 -41.79 28.59
N TRP A 6 -7.02 -40.62 29.19
CA TRP A 6 -7.64 -39.37 28.72
C TRP A 6 -7.16 -38.96 27.33
N LYS A 7 -5.88 -39.19 27.00
CA LYS A 7 -5.30 -38.80 25.70
C LYS A 7 -6.01 -39.50 24.53
N GLY A 8 -6.17 -40.82 24.64
CA GLY A 8 -6.85 -41.61 23.62
C GLY A 8 -8.30 -41.18 23.45
N GLU A 9 -8.97 -40.84 24.55
CA GLU A 9 -10.35 -40.35 24.51
C GLU A 9 -10.46 -38.97 23.86
N VAL A 10 -9.59 -38.02 24.22
CA VAL A 10 -9.54 -36.68 23.60
C VAL A 10 -9.32 -36.80 22.10
N VAL A 11 -8.35 -37.59 21.64
CA VAL A 11 -8.08 -37.78 20.21
C VAL A 11 -9.26 -38.43 19.51
N ARG A 12 -9.89 -39.44 20.12
CA ARG A 12 -11.08 -40.10 19.58
C ARG A 12 -12.23 -39.11 19.40
N VAL A 13 -12.54 -38.31 20.41
CA VAL A 13 -13.61 -37.29 20.34
C VAL A 13 -13.26 -36.20 19.34
N GLN A 14 -12.00 -35.76 19.29
CA GLN A 14 -11.54 -34.76 18.33
C GLN A 14 -11.76 -35.22 16.88
N GLN A 15 -11.49 -36.49 16.58
CA GLN A 15 -11.60 -37.07 15.24
C GLN A 15 -13.00 -37.58 14.88
N ASP A 16 -13.95 -37.57 15.81
CA ASP A 16 -15.31 -38.07 15.61
C ASP A 16 -16.13 -37.14 14.71
N SER A 17 -16.05 -37.35 13.39
CA SER A 17 -16.77 -36.55 12.40
C SER A 17 -18.29 -36.73 12.43
N SER A 18 -18.82 -37.68 13.22
CA SER A 18 -20.27 -37.83 13.42
C SER A 18 -20.83 -36.75 14.35
N LEU A 19 -19.97 -36.10 15.15
CA LEU A 19 -20.36 -35.08 16.11
C LEU A 19 -20.08 -33.66 15.59
N PRO A 20 -21.00 -32.70 15.80
CA PRO A 20 -20.74 -31.28 15.58
C PRO A 20 -19.47 -30.80 16.31
N ILE A 21 -18.75 -29.84 15.73
CA ILE A 21 -17.47 -29.37 16.27
C ILE A 21 -17.60 -28.80 17.69
N THR A 22 -18.70 -28.09 17.98
CA THR A 22 -18.99 -27.56 19.32
C THR A 22 -19.23 -28.67 20.33
N SER A 23 -19.99 -29.71 19.96
CA SER A 23 -20.23 -30.88 20.83
C SER A 23 -18.93 -31.63 21.15
N ARG A 24 -18.04 -31.75 20.16
CA ARG A 24 -16.69 -32.30 20.36
C ARG A 24 -15.86 -31.44 21.31
N CYS A 25 -15.87 -30.11 21.15
CA CYS A 25 -15.19 -29.18 22.04
C CYS A 25 -15.66 -29.33 23.49
N ASN A 26 -16.96 -29.28 23.74
CA ASN A 26 -17.54 -29.40 25.07
C ASN A 26 -17.18 -30.73 25.73
N ARG A 27 -17.26 -31.83 24.98
CA ARG A 27 -16.92 -33.16 25.49
C ARG A 27 -15.42 -33.29 25.80
N ILE A 28 -14.54 -32.71 24.99
CA ILE A 28 -13.10 -32.67 25.28
C ILE A 28 -12.84 -31.87 26.57
N LEU A 29 -13.44 -30.68 26.72
CA LEU A 29 -13.25 -29.87 27.93
C LEU A 29 -13.74 -30.62 29.18
N GLU A 30 -14.84 -31.36 29.07
CA GLU A 30 -15.35 -32.19 30.17
C GLU A 30 -14.40 -33.33 30.54
N ILE A 31 -13.88 -34.07 29.54
CA ILE A 31 -12.85 -35.10 29.77
C ILE A 31 -11.64 -34.50 30.50
N LEU A 32 -11.16 -33.34 30.04
CA LEU A 32 -10.02 -32.67 30.67
C LEU A 32 -10.32 -32.24 32.11
N LYS A 33 -11.50 -31.69 32.38
CA LYS A 33 -11.94 -31.32 33.75
C LYS A 33 -11.98 -32.53 34.68
N GLN A 34 -12.59 -33.62 34.23
CA GLN A 34 -12.70 -34.86 35.02
C GLN A 34 -11.34 -35.48 35.37
N ASN A 35 -10.32 -35.21 34.55
CA ASN A 35 -8.95 -35.66 34.78
C ASN A 35 -8.08 -34.60 35.49
N GLY A 36 -8.65 -33.47 35.93
CA GLY A 36 -7.90 -32.39 36.59
C GLY A 36 -6.97 -31.60 35.67
N LEU A 37 -7.18 -31.67 34.36
CA LEU A 37 -6.35 -31.05 33.30
C LEU A 37 -6.96 -29.78 32.72
N CYS A 38 -8.13 -29.37 33.22
CA CYS A 38 -8.79 -28.12 32.87
C CYS A 38 -9.45 -27.53 34.12
N TYR A 39 -9.21 -26.26 34.39
CA TYR A 39 -9.71 -25.56 35.56
C TYR A 39 -10.12 -24.12 35.22
N ARG A 40 -10.82 -23.44 36.14
CA ARG A 40 -11.24 -22.03 35.96
C ARG A 40 -10.37 -21.11 36.80
N GLN A 41 -9.98 -19.99 36.24
CA GLN A 41 -9.19 -18.97 36.94
C GLN A 41 -9.54 -17.57 36.42
N CYS A 42 -9.66 -16.60 37.31
CA CYS A 42 -9.66 -15.19 36.91
C CYS A 42 -8.23 -14.75 36.58
N ILE A 43 -8.00 -14.27 35.35
CA ILE A 43 -6.65 -13.99 34.86
C ILE A 43 -6.56 -12.57 34.30
N GLU A 44 -5.57 -11.81 34.78
CA GLU A 44 -5.25 -10.49 34.26
C GLU A 44 -4.72 -10.56 32.82
N PRO A 45 -5.08 -9.61 31.94
CA PRO A 45 -4.63 -9.60 30.55
C PRO A 45 -3.11 -9.66 30.40
N LYS A 46 -2.35 -8.98 31.27
CA LYS A 46 -0.88 -8.97 31.26
C LYS A 46 -0.23 -10.36 31.38
N MET A 47 -0.97 -11.37 31.84
CA MET A 47 -0.46 -12.74 32.04
C MET A 47 -0.69 -13.66 30.82
N ILE A 48 -1.37 -13.18 29.78
CA ILE A 48 -1.84 -13.99 28.66
C ILE A 48 -1.18 -13.53 27.35
N LEU A 49 -0.50 -14.47 26.67
CA LEU A 49 -0.05 -14.31 25.28
C LEU A 49 -1.05 -14.96 24.32
N VAL A 50 -0.84 -14.84 23.01
CA VAL A 50 -1.60 -15.61 22.01
C VAL A 50 -0.91 -16.93 21.73
N HIS A 51 -1.65 -18.04 21.75
CA HIS A 51 -1.10 -19.36 21.44
C HIS A 51 -0.64 -19.44 19.97
N VAL A 52 0.53 -20.05 19.72
CA VAL A 52 1.17 -20.13 18.39
C VAL A 52 0.35 -20.88 17.33
N LYS A 53 -0.64 -21.66 17.76
CA LYS A 53 -1.59 -22.39 16.89
C LYS A 53 -2.95 -21.71 16.75
N ASN A 54 -3.16 -20.55 17.38
CA ASN A 54 -4.41 -19.81 17.27
C ASN A 54 -4.68 -19.41 15.80
N ARG A 55 -5.92 -19.64 15.33
CA ARG A 55 -6.35 -19.34 13.94
C ARG A 55 -5.41 -19.92 12.86
N GLY A 56 -5.00 -21.18 13.01
CA GLY A 56 -4.06 -21.82 12.06
C GLY A 56 -2.67 -21.16 12.06
N GLY A 57 -2.26 -20.62 13.21
CA GLY A 57 -1.01 -19.88 13.37
C GLY A 57 -1.06 -18.42 12.93
N GLN A 58 -2.22 -17.89 12.56
CA GLN A 58 -2.41 -16.47 12.25
C GLN A 58 -2.31 -15.56 13.48
N LEU A 59 -2.40 -16.10 14.70
CA LEU A 59 -2.40 -15.31 15.94
C LEU A 59 -3.57 -14.29 15.94
N VAL A 60 -3.25 -12.99 15.94
CA VAL A 60 -4.15 -11.85 15.87
C VAL A 60 -3.65 -10.89 14.80
N SER A 61 -4.57 -10.17 14.16
CA SER A 61 -4.23 -9.05 13.27
C SER A 61 -4.11 -7.77 14.11
N VAL A 62 -3.03 -7.02 13.93
CA VAL A 62 -2.82 -5.75 14.64
C VAL A 62 -3.97 -4.77 14.36
N ALA A 63 -4.36 -4.63 13.09
CA ALA A 63 -5.46 -3.77 12.68
C ALA A 63 -6.80 -4.21 13.31
N ASP A 64 -7.07 -5.52 13.37
CA ASP A 64 -8.30 -6.05 13.98
C ASP A 64 -8.33 -5.84 15.50
N VAL A 65 -7.18 -5.94 16.19
CA VAL A 65 -7.08 -5.70 17.63
C VAL A 65 -7.57 -4.28 17.95
N HIS A 66 -7.06 -3.27 17.25
CA HIS A 66 -7.39 -1.87 17.52
C HIS A 66 -8.79 -1.49 17.02
N SER A 67 -9.18 -1.86 15.80
CA SER A 67 -10.49 -1.53 15.25
C SER A 67 -11.64 -2.15 16.05
N LYS A 68 -11.49 -3.40 16.51
CA LYS A 68 -12.49 -4.03 17.42
C LYS A 68 -12.50 -3.34 18.78
N GLY A 69 -11.33 -2.98 19.31
CA GLY A 69 -11.23 -2.19 20.54
C GLY A 69 -11.95 -0.84 20.43
N ALA A 70 -11.82 -0.15 19.30
CA ALA A 70 -12.51 1.11 19.03
C ALA A 70 -14.03 0.95 18.99
N VAL A 71 -14.52 -0.09 18.30
CA VAL A 71 -15.96 -0.44 18.29
C VAL A 71 -16.46 -0.76 19.70
N MET A 72 -15.71 -1.54 20.48
CA MET A 72 -16.07 -1.85 21.87
C MET A 72 -16.08 -0.59 22.74
N ALA A 73 -15.12 0.31 22.58
CA ALA A 73 -15.08 1.58 23.29
C ALA A 73 -16.28 2.48 22.94
N GLN A 74 -16.77 2.45 21.71
CA GLN A 74 -17.96 3.21 21.30
C GLN A 74 -19.25 2.64 21.90
N ILE A 75 -19.39 1.32 21.94
CA ILE A 75 -20.61 0.63 22.42
C ILE A 75 -20.63 0.50 23.96
N GLY A 76 -19.46 0.43 24.59
CA GLY A 76 -19.25 0.12 26.00
C GLY A 76 -18.73 -1.31 26.20
N PHE A 77 -17.68 -1.45 27.01
CA PHE A 77 -17.14 -2.73 27.44
C PHE A 77 -18.10 -3.42 28.42
N SER A 78 -18.26 -4.74 28.29
CA SER A 78 -19.12 -5.51 29.17
C SER A 78 -18.59 -6.94 29.38
N LEU A 79 -18.29 -7.28 30.64
CA LEU A 79 -17.89 -8.63 31.06
C LEU A 79 -18.95 -9.66 30.72
N ALA A 80 -20.23 -9.30 30.89
CA ALA A 80 -21.38 -10.17 30.59
C ALA A 80 -21.51 -10.54 29.10
N LYS A 81 -20.85 -9.80 28.20
CA LYS A 81 -20.86 -10.08 26.75
C LYS A 81 -19.67 -10.92 26.29
N ILE A 82 -18.71 -11.22 27.17
CA ILE A 82 -17.57 -12.06 26.85
C ILE A 82 -18.05 -13.52 26.74
N GLY A 83 -17.73 -14.16 25.62
CA GLY A 83 -18.00 -15.58 25.42
C GLY A 83 -17.04 -16.48 26.21
N GLU A 84 -17.07 -17.77 25.93
CA GLU A 84 -16.17 -18.73 26.55
C GLU A 84 -14.70 -18.42 26.21
N SER A 85 -13.92 -18.11 27.25
CA SER A 85 -12.50 -17.75 27.14
C SER A 85 -11.63 -18.94 27.53
N ILE A 86 -10.81 -19.43 26.60
CA ILE A 86 -9.98 -20.62 26.76
C ILE A 86 -8.52 -20.30 26.46
N CYS A 87 -7.65 -20.75 27.35
CA CYS A 87 -6.20 -20.64 27.22
C CYS A 87 -5.50 -21.92 27.68
N PHE A 88 -4.24 -22.07 27.28
CA PHE A 88 -3.34 -23.10 27.77
C PHE A 88 -2.33 -22.48 28.71
N GLU A 89 -1.90 -23.21 29.73
CA GLU A 89 -0.69 -22.85 30.45
C GLU A 89 0.53 -22.88 29.51
N LEU A 90 1.47 -21.97 29.72
CA LEU A 90 2.75 -22.01 29.03
C LEU A 90 3.51 -23.28 29.44
N PRO A 91 4.11 -24.01 28.48
CA PRO A 91 4.88 -25.22 28.78
C PRO A 91 5.99 -25.00 29.80
N SER A 92 6.19 -25.98 30.69
CA SER A 92 7.33 -25.97 31.62
C SER A 92 8.66 -26.18 30.90
N ALA A 93 8.64 -26.88 29.76
CA ALA A 93 9.81 -27.08 28.91
C ALA A 93 10.20 -25.77 28.21
N MET A 94 11.41 -25.27 28.51
CA MET A 94 11.85 -23.94 28.07
C MET A 94 11.71 -23.73 26.56
N ALA A 95 12.12 -24.70 25.73
CA ALA A 95 12.07 -24.54 24.27
C ALA A 95 10.65 -24.24 23.71
N ASN A 96 9.61 -24.86 24.28
CA ASN A 96 8.22 -24.63 23.82
C ASN A 96 7.66 -23.33 24.40
N LYS A 97 8.07 -22.95 25.62
CA LYS A 97 7.74 -21.66 26.21
C LYS A 97 8.37 -20.51 25.42
N ASP A 98 9.65 -20.64 25.09
CA ASP A 98 10.42 -19.66 24.33
C ASP A 98 9.80 -19.46 22.95
N GLN A 99 9.31 -20.52 22.31
CA GLN A 99 8.61 -20.39 21.03
C GLN A 99 7.36 -19.50 21.14
N VAL A 100 6.53 -19.65 22.18
CA VAL A 100 5.33 -18.81 22.37
C VAL A 100 5.72 -17.37 22.65
N ILE A 101 6.68 -17.15 23.55
CA ILE A 101 7.17 -15.83 23.92
C ILE A 101 7.76 -15.13 22.70
N GLU A 102 8.65 -15.79 21.97
CA GLU A 102 9.34 -15.20 20.82
C GLU A 102 8.38 -14.92 19.66
N THR A 103 7.40 -15.79 19.43
CA THR A 103 6.37 -15.54 18.42
C THR A 103 5.54 -14.29 18.74
N ASN A 104 5.17 -14.09 20.00
CA ASN A 104 4.42 -12.90 20.43
C ASN A 104 5.31 -11.65 20.47
N ARG A 105 6.58 -11.79 20.87
CA ARG A 105 7.59 -10.72 20.81
C ARG A 105 7.79 -10.23 19.39
N SER A 106 8.01 -11.15 18.46
CA SER A 106 8.15 -10.84 17.04
C SER A 106 6.92 -10.14 16.49
N LEU A 107 5.71 -10.62 16.83
CA LEU A 107 4.47 -9.96 16.44
C LEU A 107 4.38 -8.52 17.00
N ALA A 108 4.76 -8.30 18.26
CA ALA A 108 4.76 -6.98 18.88
C ALA A 108 5.79 -6.03 18.25
N GLN A 109 7.01 -6.49 18.01
CA GLN A 109 8.06 -5.71 17.35
C GLN A 109 7.66 -5.29 15.93
N LEU A 110 7.09 -6.22 15.16
CA LEU A 110 6.61 -5.95 13.80
C LEU A 110 5.40 -5.00 13.77
N SER A 111 4.66 -4.89 14.88
CA SER A 111 3.49 -4.00 15.00
C SER A 111 3.83 -2.52 15.17
N GLN A 112 5.12 -2.16 15.23
CA GLN A 112 5.57 -0.76 15.42
C GLN A 112 4.98 -0.10 16.67
N ASN A 113 5.04 -0.81 17.81
CA ASN A 113 4.52 -0.39 19.11
C ASN A 113 2.99 -0.25 19.18
N GLN A 114 2.23 -0.92 18.29
CA GLN A 114 0.77 -1.03 18.41
C GLN A 114 0.36 -2.15 19.37
N LEU A 115 1.18 -3.20 19.50
CA LEU A 115 0.97 -4.28 20.45
C LEU A 115 2.00 -4.26 21.58
N CYS A 116 1.58 -4.73 22.76
CA CYS A 116 2.41 -4.85 23.94
C CYS A 116 3.37 -6.06 23.83
N GLU A 117 4.67 -5.82 24.08
CA GLU A 117 5.67 -6.88 24.16
C GLU A 117 5.41 -7.85 25.32
N PRO A 118 5.95 -9.09 25.29
CA PRO A 118 5.95 -9.96 26.47
C PRO A 118 6.66 -9.29 27.66
N LEU A 119 5.98 -9.24 28.79
CA LEU A 119 6.39 -8.57 30.03
C LEU A 119 7.20 -9.49 30.97
N GLY A 120 7.25 -10.80 30.68
CA GLY A 120 7.94 -11.80 31.48
C GLY A 120 7.09 -12.36 32.64
N CYS A 121 5.91 -11.80 32.90
CA CYS A 121 4.94 -12.30 33.87
C CYS A 121 3.92 -13.27 33.27
N GLU A 122 3.99 -13.55 31.96
CA GLU A 122 3.03 -14.40 31.28
C GLU A 122 3.13 -15.86 31.70
N ARG A 123 1.96 -16.46 31.88
CA ARG A 123 1.78 -17.85 32.29
C ARG A 123 0.84 -18.62 31.38
N PHE A 124 0.13 -17.94 30.48
CA PHE A 124 -0.91 -18.54 29.66
C PHE A 124 -0.83 -18.09 28.20
N ALA A 125 -1.44 -18.87 27.32
CA ALA A 125 -1.54 -18.61 25.89
C ALA A 125 -2.98 -18.86 25.38
N SER A 126 -3.63 -17.83 24.84
CA SER A 126 -5.05 -17.86 24.47
C SER A 126 -5.31 -18.56 23.13
N VAL A 127 -6.42 -19.28 23.06
CA VAL A 127 -7.00 -19.84 21.83
C VAL A 127 -8.40 -19.29 21.52
N SER A 128 -9.04 -18.61 22.48
CA SER A 128 -10.20 -17.74 22.25
C SER A 128 -10.02 -16.40 22.98
N SER A 129 -10.89 -15.42 22.69
CA SER A 129 -10.80 -14.05 23.22
C SER A 129 -9.44 -13.35 22.95
N SER A 130 -8.64 -13.88 22.02
CA SER A 130 -7.26 -13.45 21.78
C SER A 130 -7.13 -11.98 21.37
N HIS A 131 -8.03 -11.46 20.52
CA HIS A 131 -7.99 -10.04 20.14
C HIS A 131 -8.32 -9.12 21.31
N LEU A 132 -9.31 -9.51 22.14
CA LEU A 132 -9.72 -8.72 23.29
C LEU A 132 -8.61 -8.64 24.34
N VAL A 133 -8.04 -9.78 24.73
CA VAL A 133 -6.95 -9.79 25.71
C VAL A 133 -5.71 -9.05 25.18
N THR A 134 -5.42 -9.18 23.88
CA THR A 134 -4.31 -8.45 23.25
C THR A 134 -4.57 -6.94 23.25
N PHE A 135 -5.80 -6.51 22.95
CA PHE A 135 -6.18 -5.09 23.02
C PHE A 135 -6.03 -4.54 24.43
N LEU A 136 -6.51 -5.27 25.45
CA LEU A 136 -6.38 -4.83 26.85
C LEU A 136 -4.92 -4.73 27.29
N ARG A 137 -4.05 -5.66 26.86
CA ARG A 137 -2.59 -5.55 27.08
C ARG A 137 -2.02 -4.30 26.42
N ALA A 138 -2.45 -3.97 25.19
CA ALA A 138 -2.03 -2.76 24.49
C ALA A 138 -2.51 -1.48 25.20
N VAL A 139 -3.73 -1.47 25.75
CA VAL A 139 -4.25 -0.37 26.56
C VAL A 139 -3.44 -0.20 27.85
N GLN A 140 -3.14 -1.30 28.56
CA GLN A 140 -2.33 -1.27 29.78
C GLN A 140 -0.91 -0.73 29.54
N ALA A 141 -0.33 -1.06 28.39
CA ALA A 141 1.02 -0.62 28.03
C ALA A 141 1.08 0.77 27.37
N GLY A 142 -0.07 1.40 27.10
CA GLY A 142 -0.13 2.68 26.41
C GLY A 142 0.42 2.62 24.97
N CYS A 143 0.13 1.53 24.25
CA CYS A 143 0.62 1.32 22.89
C CYS A 143 0.06 2.36 21.90
N LYS A 144 0.75 2.55 20.76
CA LYS A 144 0.30 3.40 19.65
C LYS A 144 -1.02 2.89 19.07
N THR A 145 -1.86 3.79 18.59
CA THR A 145 -3.10 3.44 17.89
C THR A 145 -3.35 4.37 16.72
N THR A 146 -3.85 3.83 15.61
CA THR A 146 -4.30 4.60 14.44
C THR A 146 -5.80 4.90 14.48
N GLU A 147 -6.54 4.36 15.46
CA GLU A 147 -7.98 4.56 15.61
C GLU A 147 -8.23 5.87 16.37
N PRO A 148 -8.75 6.93 15.72
CA PRO A 148 -8.88 8.26 16.33
C PRO A 148 -9.80 8.27 17.55
N GLU A 149 -10.81 7.40 17.61
CA GLU A 149 -11.84 7.44 18.67
C GLU A 149 -11.35 6.94 20.02
N ILE A 150 -10.21 6.24 20.05
CA ILE A 150 -9.58 5.70 21.26
C ILE A 150 -8.14 6.22 21.44
N SER A 151 -7.78 7.26 20.67
CA SER A 151 -6.45 7.85 20.67
C SER A 151 -6.38 9.04 21.62
N THR A 152 -5.37 9.06 22.49
CA THR A 152 -4.92 10.21 23.26
C THR A 152 -3.51 10.55 22.78
N GLY A 153 -3.39 11.54 21.89
CA GLY A 153 -2.11 11.95 21.33
C GLY A 153 -1.41 10.89 20.47
N GLY A 154 -2.16 9.98 19.83
CA GLY A 154 -1.60 8.87 19.03
C GLY A 154 -1.45 7.55 19.80
N TYR A 155 -1.80 7.52 21.08
CA TYR A 155 -1.59 6.39 21.98
C TYR A 155 -2.88 5.99 22.69
N LEU A 156 -2.98 4.72 23.08
CA LEU A 156 -4.02 4.26 23.99
C LEU A 156 -3.75 4.81 25.39
N SER A 157 -4.80 5.20 26.10
CA SER A 157 -4.71 5.66 27.49
C SER A 157 -5.76 4.94 28.31
N LEU A 158 -5.32 4.09 29.25
CA LEU A 158 -6.23 3.41 30.18
C LEU A 158 -7.08 4.43 30.95
N ASP A 159 -6.45 5.48 31.48
CA ASP A 159 -7.14 6.53 32.24
C ASP A 159 -8.21 7.24 31.41
N SER A 160 -7.89 7.64 30.18
CA SER A 160 -8.86 8.28 29.28
C SER A 160 -10.00 7.35 28.92
N MET A 161 -9.71 6.07 28.63
CA MET A 161 -10.73 5.13 28.19
C MET A 161 -11.66 4.71 29.34
N CYS A 162 -11.15 4.61 30.57
CA CYS A 162 -11.95 4.26 31.75
C CYS A 162 -12.93 5.36 32.20
N GLN A 163 -12.88 6.58 31.64
CA GLN A 163 -13.82 7.66 31.95
C GLN A 163 -15.27 7.33 31.58
N LYS A 164 -15.49 6.36 30.68
CA LYS A 164 -16.81 5.90 30.25
C LYS A 164 -17.58 5.13 31.33
N LYS A 165 -16.93 4.77 32.44
CA LYS A 165 -17.52 4.05 33.60
C LYS A 165 -18.23 2.74 33.19
N ASP A 166 -17.67 2.04 32.22
CA ASP A 166 -18.05 0.69 31.83
C ASP A 166 -17.08 -0.36 32.43
N ASP A 167 -17.18 -1.61 32.01
CA ASP A 167 -16.41 -2.71 32.60
C ASP A 167 -14.91 -2.71 32.18
N LEU A 168 -14.46 -1.76 31.36
CA LEU A 168 -13.09 -1.74 30.83
C LEU A 168 -12.03 -1.80 31.93
N LYS A 169 -12.23 -1.03 33.01
CA LYS A 169 -11.26 -0.96 34.12
C LYS A 169 -11.10 -2.32 34.80
N GLU A 170 -12.21 -3.01 35.05
CA GLU A 170 -12.22 -4.34 35.64
C GLU A 170 -11.58 -5.35 34.69
N MET A 171 -11.95 -5.34 33.41
CA MET A 171 -11.37 -6.21 32.39
C MET A 171 -9.86 -6.03 32.24
N ALA A 172 -9.37 -4.79 32.31
CA ALA A 172 -7.94 -4.48 32.15
C ALA A 172 -7.13 -4.81 33.41
N ILE A 173 -7.63 -4.49 34.60
CA ILE A 173 -6.86 -4.58 35.85
C ILE A 173 -7.07 -5.92 36.57
N THR A 174 -8.31 -6.36 36.70
CA THR A 174 -8.66 -7.60 37.41
C THR A 174 -8.66 -8.79 36.46
N GLY A 175 -9.08 -8.57 35.22
CA GLY A 175 -9.29 -9.65 34.25
C GLY A 175 -10.68 -10.25 34.36
N TRP A 176 -10.83 -11.47 33.83
CA TRP A 176 -12.08 -12.22 33.87
C TRP A 176 -11.81 -13.72 33.95
N GLU A 177 -12.86 -14.54 34.08
CA GLU A 177 -12.75 -16.00 34.17
C GLU A 177 -12.32 -16.63 32.84
N TRP A 178 -11.27 -17.44 32.89
CA TRP A 178 -10.78 -18.29 31.81
C TRP A 178 -10.88 -19.76 32.18
N GLN A 179 -11.15 -20.61 31.19
CA GLN A 179 -10.83 -22.02 31.26
C GLN A 179 -9.38 -22.25 30.86
N VAL A 180 -8.60 -22.74 31.80
CA VAL A 180 -7.18 -22.98 31.66
C VAL A 180 -6.94 -24.46 31.47
N ILE A 181 -6.29 -24.82 30.36
CA ILE A 181 -5.87 -26.18 30.06
C ILE A 181 -4.41 -26.36 30.43
N ASP A 182 -4.12 -27.42 31.19
CA ASP A 182 -2.76 -27.75 31.64
C ASP A 182 -1.80 -27.93 30.46
N SER A 183 -0.56 -27.44 30.63
CA SER A 183 0.45 -27.44 29.57
C SER A 183 0.80 -28.84 29.02
N GLN A 184 0.63 -29.89 29.82
CA GLN A 184 0.87 -31.27 29.39
C GLN A 184 -0.10 -31.70 28.28
N VAL A 185 -1.30 -31.11 28.24
CA VAL A 185 -2.33 -31.41 27.23
C VAL A 185 -1.88 -30.95 25.86
N GLY A 186 -1.36 -29.72 25.75
CA GLY A 186 -0.82 -29.19 24.49
C GLY A 186 0.34 -30.03 23.95
N SER A 187 1.17 -30.56 24.85
CA SER A 187 2.30 -31.43 24.48
C SER A 187 1.84 -32.83 24.04
N ALA A 188 0.85 -33.40 24.75
CA ALA A 188 0.34 -34.74 24.46
C ALA A 188 -0.59 -34.78 23.23
N CYS A 189 -1.31 -33.69 22.96
CA CYS A 189 -2.26 -33.53 21.85
C CYS A 189 -1.95 -32.23 21.05
N PRO A 190 -0.88 -32.19 20.23
CA PRO A 190 -0.42 -30.96 19.57
C PRO A 190 -1.44 -30.29 18.63
N GLY A 191 -2.41 -31.06 18.10
CA GLY A 191 -3.48 -30.53 17.25
C GLY A 191 -4.66 -29.93 18.04
N LEU A 192 -4.72 -30.12 19.35
CA LEU A 192 -5.87 -29.68 20.16
C LEU A 192 -6.00 -28.14 20.25
N PRO A 193 -4.93 -27.34 20.48
CA PRO A 193 -5.07 -25.89 20.53
C PRO A 193 -5.66 -25.29 19.25
N GLN A 194 -5.27 -25.81 18.08
CA GLN A 194 -5.83 -25.38 16.79
C GLN A 194 -7.31 -25.78 16.66
N PHE A 195 -7.64 -27.01 17.05
CA PHE A 195 -9.02 -27.49 17.03
C PHE A 195 -9.94 -26.66 17.94
N LEU A 196 -9.50 -26.33 19.17
CA LEU A 196 -10.28 -25.51 20.09
C LEU A 196 -10.45 -24.07 19.56
N ALA A 197 -9.38 -23.47 19.02
CA ALA A 197 -9.48 -22.17 18.36
C ALA A 197 -10.51 -22.20 17.22
N GLN A 198 -10.49 -23.26 16.41
CA GLN A 198 -11.45 -23.45 15.31
C GLN A 198 -12.89 -23.63 15.82
N ALA A 199 -13.10 -24.42 16.89
CA ALA A 199 -14.41 -24.67 17.47
C ALA A 199 -15.01 -23.40 18.08
N LEU A 200 -14.23 -22.64 18.84
CA LEU A 200 -14.68 -21.42 19.51
C LEU A 200 -14.94 -20.29 18.52
N ASN A 201 -14.18 -20.24 17.42
CA ASN A 201 -14.48 -19.34 16.30
C ASN A 201 -15.77 -19.73 15.54
N SER A 202 -16.23 -20.98 15.63
CA SER A 202 -17.49 -21.41 15.03
C SER A 202 -18.72 -21.00 15.84
N ASP A 203 -18.62 -20.93 17.17
CA ASP A 203 -19.67 -20.34 18.02
C ASP A 203 -19.74 -18.81 17.84
N HIS A 204 -18.59 -18.20 17.53
CA HIS A 204 -18.51 -16.82 17.06
C HIS A 204 -18.84 -16.63 15.57
N ALA A 205 -19.20 -17.67 14.79
CA ALA A 205 -19.57 -17.50 13.38
C ALA A 205 -20.83 -16.64 13.18
N VAL A 206 -21.57 -16.35 14.26
CA VAL A 206 -22.64 -15.35 14.31
C VAL A 206 -22.11 -13.90 14.35
N LYS A 207 -20.83 -13.66 14.66
CA LYS A 207 -20.21 -12.32 14.88
C LYS A 207 -18.86 -12.08 14.18
N THR A 208 -17.99 -13.07 13.97
CA THR A 208 -16.74 -12.95 13.19
C THR A 208 -16.31 -14.32 12.67
N THR A 209 -16.35 -14.52 11.36
CA THR A 209 -16.04 -15.79 10.68
C THR A 209 -14.59 -15.82 10.19
N ALA A 210 -14.00 -17.01 10.08
CA ALA A 210 -12.69 -17.19 9.47
C ALA A 210 -12.71 -16.72 8.00
N ASN A 211 -11.73 -15.91 7.62
CA ASN A 211 -11.54 -15.44 6.25
C ASN A 211 -10.80 -16.48 5.39
N GLU A 212 -10.58 -16.17 4.11
CA GLU A 212 -9.99 -17.11 3.15
C GLU A 212 -8.54 -17.46 3.48
N LEU A 213 -7.75 -16.48 3.94
CA LEU A 213 -6.36 -16.73 4.33
C LEU A 213 -6.27 -17.57 5.61
N GLU A 214 -7.09 -17.29 6.62
CA GLU A 214 -7.20 -18.12 7.81
C GLU A 214 -7.64 -19.54 7.44
N THR A 215 -8.64 -19.67 6.56
CA THR A 215 -9.09 -20.98 6.07
C THR A 215 -7.98 -21.71 5.33
N ALA A 216 -7.21 -21.04 4.47
CA ALA A 216 -6.06 -21.62 3.79
C ALA A 216 -4.99 -22.11 4.79
N CYS A 217 -4.69 -21.33 5.82
CA CYS A 217 -3.71 -21.69 6.86
C CYS A 217 -4.21 -22.82 7.75
N ASN A 218 -5.52 -22.89 8.03
CA ASN A 218 -6.14 -24.00 8.74
C ASN A 218 -6.02 -25.29 7.93
N ILE A 219 -6.35 -25.27 6.63
CA ILE A 219 -6.19 -26.42 5.73
C ILE A 219 -4.72 -26.89 5.72
N ALA A 220 -3.77 -25.98 5.52
CA ALA A 220 -2.35 -26.28 5.50
C ALA A 220 -1.87 -26.89 6.84
N SER A 221 -2.26 -26.29 7.97
CA SER A 221 -1.86 -26.77 9.29
C SER A 221 -2.45 -28.15 9.61
N ILE A 222 -3.70 -28.40 9.23
CA ILE A 222 -4.32 -29.73 9.39
C ILE A 222 -3.60 -30.75 8.52
N TYR A 223 -3.26 -30.39 7.27
CA TYR A 223 -2.50 -31.25 6.38
C TYR A 223 -1.09 -31.58 6.91
N GLU A 224 -0.38 -30.61 7.48
CA GLU A 224 0.93 -30.82 8.12
C GLU A 224 0.86 -31.75 9.34
N LEU A 225 -0.28 -31.78 10.05
CA LEU A 225 -0.51 -32.64 11.21
C LEU A 225 -0.91 -34.08 10.84
N GLN A 226 -1.26 -34.35 9.59
CA GLN A 226 -1.55 -35.71 9.14
C GLN A 226 -0.27 -36.54 9.10
N ALA A 227 -0.40 -37.85 9.30
CA ALA A 227 0.74 -38.75 9.16
C ALA A 227 1.27 -38.71 7.72
N THR A 228 2.60 -38.73 7.56
CA THR A 228 3.26 -38.60 6.25
C THR A 228 2.76 -39.60 5.21
N THR A 229 2.37 -40.81 5.66
CA THR A 229 1.84 -41.89 4.81
C THR A 229 0.37 -41.71 4.42
N SER A 230 -0.34 -40.74 4.98
CA SER A 230 -1.78 -40.53 4.78
C SER A 230 -2.18 -39.08 4.53
N LYS A 231 -1.22 -38.25 4.09
CA LYS A 231 -1.43 -36.85 3.70
C LYS A 231 -2.48 -36.73 2.60
N ASP A 232 -3.55 -35.99 2.90
CA ASP A 232 -4.73 -35.79 2.08
C ASP A 232 -5.32 -34.39 2.33
N LEU A 233 -5.17 -33.52 1.32
CA LEU A 233 -5.71 -32.15 1.34
C LEU A 233 -7.23 -32.11 1.38
N LYS A 234 -7.92 -33.12 0.83
CA LYS A 234 -9.38 -33.17 0.87
C LYS A 234 -9.89 -33.42 2.28
N LYS A 235 -9.23 -34.32 3.03
CA LYS A 235 -9.51 -34.50 4.47
C LYS A 235 -9.23 -33.23 5.27
N ALA A 236 -8.16 -32.51 4.95
CA ALA A 236 -7.86 -31.24 5.59
C ALA A 236 -8.93 -30.17 5.29
N GLN A 237 -9.42 -30.11 4.05
CA GLN A 237 -10.54 -29.26 3.65
C GLN A 237 -11.81 -29.60 4.42
N GLU A 238 -12.19 -30.88 4.50
CA GLU A 238 -13.38 -31.34 5.22
C GLU A 238 -13.31 -30.98 6.71
N ALA A 239 -12.14 -31.15 7.33
CA ALA A 239 -11.91 -30.75 8.71
C ALA A 239 -12.00 -29.22 8.91
N ALA A 240 -11.44 -28.42 7.99
CA ALA A 240 -11.58 -26.96 8.02
C ALA A 240 -13.04 -26.50 7.82
N MET A 241 -13.80 -27.21 6.98
CA MET A 241 -15.22 -26.93 6.71
C MET A 241 -16.13 -27.21 7.92
N ALA A 242 -15.69 -28.03 8.88
CA ALA A 242 -16.47 -28.38 10.07
C ALA A 242 -16.85 -27.16 10.93
N SER A 243 -16.08 -26.07 10.86
CA SER A 243 -16.37 -24.80 11.55
C SER A 243 -17.20 -23.81 10.73
N ARG A 244 -17.68 -24.22 9.54
CA ARG A 244 -18.48 -23.39 8.62
C ARG A 244 -17.88 -21.99 8.40
N PRO A 245 -16.65 -21.88 7.87
CA PRO A 245 -16.04 -20.59 7.57
C PRO A 245 -16.90 -19.80 6.57
N ALA A 246 -16.74 -18.47 6.51
CA ALA A 246 -17.51 -17.62 5.58
C ALA A 246 -17.36 -18.05 4.11
N CYS A 247 -16.20 -18.61 3.79
CA CYS A 247 -15.86 -19.11 2.47
C CYS A 247 -16.26 -20.57 2.22
N ALA A 248 -17.10 -21.20 3.06
CA ALA A 248 -17.46 -22.62 2.95
C ALA A 248 -17.98 -23.00 1.55
N ASN A 249 -18.81 -22.14 0.94
CA ASN A 249 -19.41 -22.39 -0.38
C ASN A 249 -18.38 -22.48 -1.52
N TYR A 250 -17.19 -21.90 -1.35
CA TYR A 250 -16.11 -21.91 -2.35
C TYR A 250 -14.78 -22.37 -1.74
N ILE A 251 -14.81 -23.14 -0.65
CA ILE A 251 -13.60 -23.64 0.03
C ILE A 251 -12.74 -24.50 -0.90
N ALA A 252 -13.35 -25.15 -1.90
CA ALA A 252 -12.63 -25.89 -2.94
C ALA A 252 -11.67 -25.00 -3.73
N ALA A 253 -12.02 -23.73 -3.99
CA ALA A 253 -11.13 -22.77 -4.65
C ALA A 253 -9.94 -22.41 -3.75
N ILE A 254 -10.16 -22.27 -2.43
CA ILE A 254 -9.09 -22.06 -1.46
C ILE A 254 -8.15 -23.28 -1.43
N THR A 255 -8.69 -24.49 -1.35
CA THR A 255 -7.89 -25.73 -1.38
C THR A 255 -7.11 -25.85 -2.68
N ALA A 256 -7.70 -25.51 -3.83
CA ALA A 256 -7.01 -25.50 -5.12
C ALA A 256 -5.86 -24.49 -5.13
N PHE A 257 -6.07 -23.28 -4.59
CA PHE A 257 -5.03 -22.28 -4.44
C PHE A 257 -3.87 -22.78 -3.56
N VAL A 258 -4.19 -23.34 -2.38
CA VAL A 258 -3.20 -23.94 -1.47
C VAL A 258 -2.42 -25.04 -2.17
N LYS A 259 -3.11 -25.99 -2.81
CA LYS A 259 -2.50 -27.13 -3.51
C LYS A 259 -1.50 -26.69 -4.58
N GLN A 260 -1.84 -25.68 -5.37
CA GLN A 260 -1.11 -25.37 -6.60
C GLN A 260 -0.06 -24.27 -6.46
N PHE A 261 -0.25 -23.30 -5.56
CA PHE A 261 0.49 -22.04 -5.62
C PHE A 261 1.23 -21.65 -4.35
N THR A 262 1.21 -22.50 -3.31
CA THR A 262 1.76 -22.11 -2.00
C THR A 262 3.12 -22.72 -1.63
N GLY A 263 3.74 -23.45 -2.55
CA GLY A 263 5.13 -23.93 -2.41
C GLY A 263 5.29 -25.36 -1.89
N GLY A 264 4.34 -26.25 -2.19
CA GLY A 264 4.42 -27.67 -1.84
C GLY A 264 4.08 -27.98 -0.38
N ASP A 265 4.49 -29.16 0.10
CA ASP A 265 4.10 -29.73 1.41
C ASP A 265 4.41 -28.87 2.64
N ALA A 266 5.40 -27.98 2.55
CA ALA A 266 5.82 -27.10 3.64
C ALA A 266 5.19 -25.70 3.57
N PHE A 267 4.44 -25.43 2.50
CA PHE A 267 3.69 -24.19 2.27
C PHE A 267 4.45 -22.87 2.55
N PRO A 268 5.72 -22.70 2.13
CA PRO A 268 6.52 -21.52 2.45
C PRO A 268 5.88 -20.21 1.96
N LEU A 269 5.21 -20.23 0.81
CA LEU A 269 4.56 -19.03 0.26
C LEU A 269 3.27 -18.68 1.01
N LEU A 270 2.54 -19.70 1.49
CA LEU A 270 1.39 -19.44 2.38
C LEU A 270 1.85 -18.88 3.73
N LYS A 271 2.96 -19.38 4.28
CA LYS A 271 3.55 -18.86 5.53
C LYS A 271 4.04 -17.42 5.37
N LEU A 272 4.59 -17.07 4.20
CA LEU A 272 4.88 -15.69 3.83
C LEU A 272 3.60 -14.84 3.80
N LEU A 273 2.57 -15.29 3.08
CA LEU A 273 1.29 -14.57 2.97
C LEU A 273 0.58 -14.41 4.32
N GLN A 274 0.65 -15.43 5.18
CA GLN A 274 0.23 -15.38 6.57
C GLN A 274 0.99 -14.30 7.35
N SER A 275 2.32 -14.24 7.20
CA SER A 275 3.14 -13.24 7.88
C SER A 275 2.86 -11.82 7.38
N ILE A 276 2.54 -11.65 6.09
CA ILE A 276 2.05 -10.39 5.52
C ILE A 276 0.68 -10.03 6.12
N GLY A 277 -0.23 -11.00 6.20
CA GLY A 277 -1.58 -10.80 6.75
C GLY A 277 -1.61 -10.37 8.20
N LYS A 278 -0.73 -10.91 9.05
CA LYS A 278 -0.59 -10.49 10.45
C LYS A 278 -0.23 -9.01 10.60
N GLN A 279 0.56 -8.49 9.66
CA GLN A 279 1.18 -7.17 9.75
C GLN A 279 0.37 -6.10 9.02
N TYR A 280 -0.17 -6.44 7.84
CA TYR A 280 -0.86 -5.49 6.97
C TYR A 280 -2.35 -5.81 6.79
N GLY A 281 -2.77 -7.06 7.04
CA GLY A 281 -4.12 -7.51 6.80
C GLY A 281 -5.05 -7.16 7.95
N GLY A 282 -6.03 -6.30 7.71
CA GLY A 282 -7.20 -6.17 8.58
C GLY A 282 -8.24 -7.28 8.29
N SER A 283 -9.48 -7.06 8.71
CA SER A 283 -10.64 -7.93 8.44
C SER A 283 -11.06 -8.01 6.95
N THR A 284 -10.18 -7.66 6.02
CA THR A 284 -10.47 -7.68 4.57
C THR A 284 -10.53 -9.13 4.09
N VAL A 285 -11.62 -9.49 3.44
CA VAL A 285 -11.80 -10.81 2.82
C VAL A 285 -11.53 -10.74 1.31
N TRP A 286 -11.09 -11.85 0.75
CA TRP A 286 -10.86 -11.99 -0.70
C TRP A 286 -12.17 -12.00 -1.48
N GLY A 287 -13.21 -12.65 -0.94
CA GLY A 287 -14.46 -12.90 -1.63
C GLY A 287 -14.38 -14.04 -2.64
N GLN A 288 -15.54 -14.59 -2.98
CA GLN A 288 -15.67 -15.76 -3.86
C GLN A 288 -15.08 -15.52 -5.25
N GLU A 289 -15.54 -14.48 -5.95
CA GLU A 289 -15.15 -14.20 -7.35
C GLU A 289 -13.62 -14.08 -7.48
N PHE A 290 -12.98 -13.33 -6.58
CA PHE A 290 -11.54 -13.15 -6.61
C PHE A 290 -10.78 -14.44 -6.23
N THR A 291 -11.28 -15.21 -5.26
CA THR A 291 -10.65 -16.48 -4.86
C THR A 291 -10.70 -17.50 -6.00
N GLU A 292 -11.82 -17.57 -6.73
CA GLU A 292 -11.95 -18.42 -7.92
C GLU A 292 -11.01 -17.96 -9.04
N LEU A 293 -10.87 -16.64 -9.24
CA LEU A 293 -9.90 -16.10 -10.21
C LEU A 293 -8.46 -16.45 -9.82
N LEU A 294 -8.08 -16.34 -8.55
CA LEU A 294 -6.76 -16.75 -8.06
C LEU A 294 -6.51 -18.23 -8.29
N ALA A 295 -7.49 -19.08 -8.01
CA ALA A 295 -7.34 -20.53 -8.11
C ALA A 295 -7.32 -21.04 -9.55
N TYR A 296 -8.20 -20.51 -10.41
CA TYR A 296 -8.54 -21.16 -11.68
C TYR A 296 -8.16 -20.35 -12.92
N THR A 297 -7.63 -19.13 -12.80
CA THR A 297 -7.19 -18.37 -13.98
C THR A 297 -6.04 -19.07 -14.68
N ASP A 298 -6.27 -19.48 -15.94
CA ASP A 298 -5.21 -19.92 -16.83
C ASP A 298 -4.61 -18.71 -17.58
N PHE A 299 -3.34 -18.41 -17.30
CA PHE A 299 -2.56 -17.34 -17.92
C PHE A 299 -2.00 -17.71 -19.30
N LYS A 300 -2.35 -18.88 -19.84
CA LYS A 300 -1.97 -19.35 -21.19
C LYS A 300 -0.46 -19.37 -21.41
N CYS A 301 0.29 -19.71 -20.36
CA CYS A 301 1.73 -19.89 -20.40
C CYS A 301 2.07 -21.38 -20.23
N PRO A 302 2.80 -22.00 -21.17
CA PRO A 302 3.09 -23.44 -21.11
C PRO A 302 4.16 -23.80 -20.07
N THR A 303 4.99 -22.85 -19.64
CA THR A 303 6.17 -23.10 -18.80
C THR A 303 5.97 -22.76 -17.33
N THR A 304 4.93 -22.00 -16.99
CA THR A 304 4.66 -21.62 -15.60
C THR A 304 3.18 -21.36 -15.40
N THR A 305 2.70 -21.66 -14.21
CA THR A 305 1.37 -21.27 -13.78
C THR A 305 1.35 -19.88 -13.17
N TYR A 306 2.48 -19.22 -12.88
CA TYR A 306 2.61 -17.93 -12.18
C TYR A 306 2.15 -17.94 -10.70
N PRO A 307 2.78 -18.76 -9.83
CA PRO A 307 2.50 -18.74 -8.40
C PRO A 307 2.83 -17.40 -7.73
N TRP A 308 3.92 -16.71 -8.10
CA TRP A 308 4.28 -15.44 -7.47
C TRP A 308 3.32 -14.32 -7.83
N ILE A 309 2.89 -14.24 -9.09
CA ILE A 309 1.85 -13.27 -9.48
C ILE A 309 0.57 -13.50 -8.67
N ARG A 310 0.13 -14.76 -8.47
CA ARG A 310 -1.05 -15.02 -7.64
C ARG A 310 -0.86 -14.56 -6.20
N LEU A 311 0.30 -14.84 -5.63
CA LEU A 311 0.64 -14.37 -4.28
C LEU A 311 0.61 -12.84 -4.21
N ALA A 312 1.10 -12.17 -5.25
CA ALA A 312 1.11 -10.73 -5.37
C ALA A 312 -0.31 -10.15 -5.43
N MET A 313 -1.19 -10.76 -6.22
CA MET A 313 -2.60 -10.39 -6.30
C MET A 313 -3.31 -10.61 -4.95
N ALA A 314 -3.05 -11.73 -4.27
CA ALA A 314 -3.61 -12.04 -2.96
C ALA A 314 -3.16 -11.03 -1.88
N ALA A 315 -1.86 -10.70 -1.84
CA ALA A 315 -1.31 -9.70 -0.94
C ALA A 315 -1.92 -8.31 -1.20
N CYS A 316 -2.06 -7.93 -2.48
CA CYS A 316 -2.68 -6.66 -2.87
C CYS A 316 -4.12 -6.54 -2.38
N HIS A 317 -4.90 -7.61 -2.43
CA HIS A 317 -6.28 -7.63 -1.91
C HIS A 317 -6.33 -7.53 -0.38
N MET A 318 -5.39 -8.18 0.32
CA MET A 318 -5.29 -8.09 1.78
C MET A 318 -4.87 -6.70 2.27
N CYS A 319 -4.07 -6.00 1.47
CA CYS A 319 -3.58 -4.65 1.79
C CYS A 319 -4.43 -3.56 1.12
N ALA A 320 -5.66 -3.84 0.70
CA ALA A 320 -6.47 -2.86 -0.03
C ALA A 320 -6.83 -1.65 0.85
N PRO A 321 -6.73 -0.40 0.33
CA PRO A 321 -7.19 0.78 1.06
C PRO A 321 -8.69 0.72 1.40
N LYS A 322 -9.09 1.30 2.55
CA LYS A 322 -10.49 1.27 3.06
C LYS A 322 -11.54 1.66 2.00
N GLN A 323 -11.25 2.63 1.14
CA GLN A 323 -12.15 3.09 0.06
C GLN A 323 -12.47 2.04 -1.02
N TYR A 324 -11.65 0.99 -1.13
CA TYR A 324 -11.86 -0.13 -2.05
C TYR A 324 -12.43 -1.37 -1.37
N ILE A 325 -12.69 -1.30 -0.08
CA ILE A 325 -13.34 -2.38 0.68
C ILE A 325 -14.85 -2.07 0.71
N ARG A 326 -15.66 -3.03 0.28
CA ARG A 326 -17.13 -2.95 0.37
C ARG A 326 -17.65 -4.22 1.02
N ASP A 327 -18.46 -4.07 2.06
CA ASP A 327 -19.03 -5.19 2.82
C ASP A 327 -17.93 -6.16 3.33
N GLY A 328 -16.77 -5.60 3.70
CA GLY A 328 -15.58 -6.37 4.12
C GLY A 328 -14.77 -6.99 2.98
N ILE A 329 -15.28 -7.00 1.75
CA ILE A 329 -14.62 -7.59 0.57
C ILE A 329 -13.81 -6.53 -0.18
N SER A 330 -12.54 -6.82 -0.47
CA SER A 330 -11.73 -5.95 -1.34
C SER A 330 -12.24 -6.00 -2.78
N ARG A 331 -12.42 -4.83 -3.40
CA ARG A 331 -12.75 -4.66 -4.83
C ARG A 331 -11.63 -3.98 -5.61
N LEU A 332 -10.41 -3.99 -5.05
CA LEU A 332 -9.26 -3.32 -5.66
C LEU A 332 -8.88 -3.96 -7.00
N LEU A 333 -8.82 -5.30 -7.04
CA LEU A 333 -8.60 -6.08 -8.27
C LEU A 333 -9.90 -6.77 -8.70
N THR A 334 -10.18 -6.78 -9.99
CA THR A 334 -11.41 -7.29 -10.61
C THR A 334 -11.10 -8.32 -11.70
N SER A 335 -12.13 -9.02 -12.19
CA SER A 335 -12.02 -9.97 -13.32
C SER A 335 -11.43 -9.35 -14.60
N ALA A 336 -11.64 -8.04 -14.82
CA ALA A 336 -11.02 -7.31 -15.92
C ALA A 336 -9.48 -7.26 -15.81
N ASP A 337 -8.94 -7.19 -14.59
CA ASP A 337 -7.50 -7.19 -14.37
C ASP A 337 -6.89 -8.56 -14.72
N PHE A 338 -7.51 -9.66 -14.27
CA PHE A 338 -7.08 -11.01 -14.66
C PHE A 338 -7.16 -11.21 -16.17
N SER A 339 -8.22 -10.68 -16.81
CA SER A 339 -8.36 -10.71 -18.27
C SER A 339 -7.25 -9.94 -18.99
N LYS A 340 -6.82 -8.79 -18.44
CA LYS A 340 -5.68 -8.02 -18.95
C LYS A 340 -4.38 -8.81 -18.85
N LEU A 341 -4.12 -9.48 -17.73
CA LEU A 341 -2.90 -10.26 -17.52
C LEU A 341 -2.80 -11.49 -18.44
N LYS A 342 -3.92 -11.97 -18.99
CA LYS A 342 -3.96 -13.06 -19.99
C LYS A 342 -3.58 -12.61 -21.40
N GLN A 343 -3.50 -11.30 -21.65
CA GLN A 343 -3.22 -10.79 -23.00
C GLN A 343 -1.74 -11.00 -23.37
N LYS A 344 -1.49 -11.43 -24.61
CA LYS A 344 -0.13 -11.66 -25.13
C LYS A 344 0.80 -10.45 -24.97
N GLY A 345 0.26 -9.23 -25.06
CA GLY A 345 1.02 -7.99 -24.91
C GLY A 345 1.60 -7.76 -23.51
N VAL A 346 1.06 -8.42 -22.47
CA VAL A 346 1.52 -8.30 -21.07
C VAL A 346 2.37 -9.51 -20.66
N ALA A 347 2.43 -10.57 -21.46
CA ALA A 347 3.10 -11.82 -21.10
C ALA A 347 4.59 -11.66 -20.76
N VAL A 348 5.31 -10.79 -21.48
CA VAL A 348 6.73 -10.49 -21.21
C VAL A 348 6.90 -9.81 -19.85
N GLN A 349 6.03 -8.85 -19.53
CA GLN A 349 6.06 -8.17 -18.23
C GLN A 349 5.67 -9.11 -17.08
N LEU A 350 4.70 -10.00 -17.32
CA LEU A 350 4.28 -11.01 -16.37
C LEU A 350 5.41 -11.98 -16.01
N ALA A 351 6.12 -12.48 -17.03
CA ALA A 351 7.29 -13.35 -16.85
C ALA A 351 8.44 -12.64 -16.13
N ALA A 352 8.69 -11.36 -16.46
CA ALA A 352 9.69 -10.56 -15.77
C ALA A 352 9.34 -10.36 -14.29
N ALA A 353 8.11 -9.99 -13.96
CA ALA A 353 7.66 -9.80 -12.58
C ALA A 353 7.70 -11.11 -11.76
N GLU A 354 7.31 -12.25 -12.36
CA GLU A 354 7.42 -13.57 -11.73
C GLU A 354 8.87 -13.91 -11.39
N LYS A 355 9.79 -13.66 -12.33
CA LYS A 355 11.23 -13.88 -12.13
C LYS A 355 11.79 -12.99 -11.02
N LEU A 356 11.45 -11.70 -11.04
CA LEU A 356 11.88 -10.72 -10.02
C LEU A 356 11.41 -11.12 -8.62
N LEU A 357 10.16 -11.54 -8.46
CA LEU A 357 9.63 -12.01 -7.18
C LEU A 357 10.35 -13.27 -6.69
N ASN A 358 10.67 -14.20 -7.60
CA ASN A 358 11.41 -15.40 -7.27
C ASN A 358 12.84 -15.08 -6.81
N GLU A 359 13.54 -14.17 -7.50
CA GLU A 359 14.88 -13.71 -7.13
C GLU A 359 14.88 -12.96 -5.80
N ALA A 360 13.91 -12.07 -5.58
CA ALA A 360 13.71 -11.37 -4.32
C ALA A 360 13.48 -12.34 -3.14
N TRP A 361 12.70 -13.41 -3.36
CA TRP A 361 12.51 -14.45 -2.35
C TRP A 361 13.80 -15.21 -2.04
N ALA A 362 14.58 -15.55 -3.06
CA ALA A 362 15.88 -16.18 -2.87
C ALA A 362 16.84 -15.28 -2.08
N LEU A 363 16.83 -13.97 -2.36
CA LEU A 363 17.60 -12.98 -1.62
C LEU A 363 17.17 -12.88 -0.16
N CYS A 364 15.86 -12.88 0.11
CA CYS A 364 15.33 -12.99 1.47
C CYS A 364 15.83 -14.26 2.16
N GLY A 365 15.83 -15.40 1.48
CA GLY A 365 16.33 -16.67 2.03
C GLY A 365 17.82 -16.68 2.36
N GLN A 366 18.63 -15.82 1.72
CA GLN A 366 20.04 -15.62 2.03
C GLN A 366 20.27 -14.59 3.15
N SER A 367 19.23 -13.86 3.55
CA SER A 367 19.29 -12.94 4.68
C SER A 367 19.20 -13.69 6.01
N SER A 368 19.86 -13.17 7.05
CA SER A 368 19.69 -13.66 8.43
C SER A 368 18.38 -13.24 9.07
N LEU A 369 17.44 -12.69 8.29
CA LEU A 369 16.16 -12.18 8.77
C LEU A 369 15.18 -13.32 9.02
N THR A 370 14.35 -13.16 10.04
CA THR A 370 13.20 -14.05 10.28
C THR A 370 12.14 -13.89 9.18
N LEU A 371 11.26 -14.88 9.01
CA LEU A 371 10.17 -14.82 8.04
C LEU A 371 9.27 -13.59 8.23
N GLY A 372 9.00 -13.20 9.49
CA GLY A 372 8.20 -12.02 9.80
C GLY A 372 8.86 -10.72 9.31
N GLN A 373 10.18 -10.60 9.51
CA GLN A 373 10.97 -9.47 9.02
C GLN A 373 11.07 -9.45 7.49
N GLN A 374 11.23 -10.61 6.84
CA GLN A 374 11.22 -10.71 5.38
C GLN A 374 9.85 -10.34 4.78
N ALA A 375 8.76 -10.67 5.49
CA ALA A 375 7.40 -10.44 5.02
C ALA A 375 7.05 -8.94 4.87
N GLN A 376 7.68 -8.03 5.61
CA GLN A 376 7.43 -6.59 5.44
C GLN A 376 7.82 -6.05 4.06
N PRO A 377 9.10 -6.07 3.67
CA PRO A 377 9.52 -5.60 2.35
C PRO A 377 8.90 -6.43 1.24
N MET A 378 8.77 -7.75 1.44
CA MET A 378 8.18 -8.63 0.43
C MET A 378 6.70 -8.36 0.20
N GLY A 379 5.92 -8.07 1.25
CA GLY A 379 4.50 -7.71 1.13
C GLY A 379 4.28 -6.42 0.33
N ARG A 380 5.14 -5.41 0.55
CA ARG A 380 5.14 -4.18 -0.26
C ARG A 380 5.56 -4.44 -1.69
N TYR A 381 6.61 -5.24 -1.90
CA TYR A 381 7.09 -5.56 -3.24
C TYR A 381 6.05 -6.30 -4.09
N LEU A 382 5.42 -7.33 -3.50
CA LEU A 382 4.29 -8.06 -4.06
C LEU A 382 3.15 -7.10 -4.47
N THR A 383 2.73 -6.22 -3.55
CA THR A 383 1.63 -5.28 -3.78
C THR A 383 1.96 -4.29 -4.89
N ARG A 384 3.15 -3.68 -4.88
CA ARG A 384 3.60 -2.72 -5.89
C ARG A 384 3.65 -3.36 -7.29
N LEU A 385 4.22 -4.55 -7.42
CA LEU A 385 4.32 -5.26 -8.70
C LEU A 385 2.95 -5.67 -9.25
N ALA A 386 2.06 -6.20 -8.40
CA ALA A 386 0.69 -6.53 -8.82
C ALA A 386 -0.03 -5.29 -9.37
N LEU A 387 0.01 -4.18 -8.62
CA LEU A 387 -0.63 -2.93 -9.02
C LEU A 387 0.00 -2.31 -10.27
N PHE A 388 1.31 -2.43 -10.45
CA PHE A 388 1.99 -1.99 -11.66
C PHE A 388 1.49 -2.74 -12.90
N LEU A 389 1.45 -4.08 -12.84
CA LEU A 389 0.99 -4.92 -13.96
C LEU A 389 -0.45 -4.59 -14.38
N VAL A 390 -1.33 -4.35 -13.41
CA VAL A 390 -2.73 -4.01 -13.69
C VAL A 390 -2.94 -2.52 -14.00
N GLY A 391 -1.94 -1.65 -13.79
CA GLY A 391 -2.03 -0.22 -14.02
C GLY A 391 -2.85 0.52 -12.96
N LYS A 392 -2.78 0.07 -11.71
CA LYS A 392 -3.56 0.59 -10.57
C LYS A 392 -2.67 1.10 -9.43
N GLY A 393 -1.41 1.47 -9.67
CA GLY A 393 -0.49 1.97 -8.62
C GLY A 393 -1.10 3.08 -7.75
N SER A 394 -1.73 4.08 -8.37
CA SER A 394 -2.45 5.18 -7.70
C SER A 394 -3.63 4.76 -6.82
N LYS A 395 -4.13 3.53 -6.98
CA LYS A 395 -5.23 2.97 -6.18
C LYS A 395 -4.72 2.09 -5.03
N GLY A 396 -3.41 1.85 -4.95
CA GLY A 396 -2.79 1.11 -3.86
C GLY A 396 -2.63 1.93 -2.58
N PRO A 397 -2.14 1.30 -1.51
CA PRO A 397 -1.87 1.96 -0.22
C PRO A 397 -0.98 3.20 -0.31
N GLU A 398 -0.03 3.19 -1.24
CA GLU A 398 0.94 4.28 -1.42
C GLU A 398 0.44 5.39 -2.35
N GLY A 399 -0.69 5.19 -3.06
CA GLY A 399 -1.20 6.16 -4.03
C GLY A 399 -0.22 6.50 -5.17
N LYS A 400 0.81 5.69 -5.40
CA LYS A 400 1.93 5.98 -6.31
C LYS A 400 1.93 5.12 -7.55
N ASN A 401 2.11 5.75 -8.72
CA ASN A 401 2.37 5.04 -9.98
C ASN A 401 3.88 4.98 -10.22
N TYR A 402 4.42 3.77 -10.24
CA TYR A 402 5.80 3.50 -10.65
C TYR A 402 5.91 3.50 -12.17
N ARG A 403 7.09 3.85 -12.72
CA ARG A 403 7.29 3.94 -14.17
C ARG A 403 7.83 2.64 -14.77
N GLN A 404 8.65 1.94 -14.00
CA GLN A 404 9.38 0.74 -14.44
C GLN A 404 9.63 -0.21 -13.25
N PHE A 405 10.03 -1.45 -13.52
CA PHE A 405 10.23 -2.46 -12.47
C PHE A 405 11.44 -2.15 -11.59
N GLU A 406 12.43 -1.47 -12.13
CA GLU A 406 13.67 -1.04 -11.46
C GLU A 406 13.32 -0.14 -10.28
N ASP A 407 12.45 0.86 -10.45
CA ASP A 407 12.01 1.75 -9.37
C ASP A 407 11.39 0.97 -8.19
N ILE A 408 10.64 -0.09 -8.50
CA ILE A 408 9.97 -0.93 -7.49
C ILE A 408 10.98 -1.84 -6.79
N THR A 409 11.96 -2.35 -7.54
CA THR A 409 12.99 -3.28 -7.07
C THR A 409 14.05 -2.57 -6.23
N ASP A 410 14.40 -1.34 -6.58
CA ASP A 410 15.28 -0.47 -5.79
C ASP A 410 14.67 -0.19 -4.41
N LEU A 411 13.37 0.14 -4.37
CA LEU A 411 12.66 0.33 -3.10
C LEU A 411 12.63 -0.94 -2.25
N PHE A 412 12.34 -2.09 -2.85
CA PHE A 412 12.40 -3.37 -2.14
C PHE A 412 13.80 -3.63 -1.56
N THR A 413 14.84 -3.38 -2.35
CA THR A 413 16.23 -3.59 -1.92
C THR A 413 16.60 -2.66 -0.77
N GLN A 414 16.21 -1.39 -0.84
CA GLN A 414 16.40 -0.42 0.25
C GLN A 414 15.65 -0.85 1.52
N GLU A 415 14.38 -1.25 1.40
CA GLU A 415 13.58 -1.71 2.54
C GLU A 415 14.15 -2.99 3.17
N LEU A 416 14.65 -3.93 2.35
CA LEU A 416 15.28 -5.15 2.83
C LEU A 416 16.62 -4.86 3.56
N MET A 417 17.43 -3.94 3.01
CA MET A 417 18.67 -3.50 3.66
C MET A 417 18.39 -2.78 4.99
N ASN A 418 17.38 -1.89 5.02
CA ASN A 418 16.97 -1.21 6.25
C ASN A 418 16.47 -2.19 7.30
N MET A 419 15.64 -3.16 6.91
CA MET A 419 15.19 -4.23 7.81
C MET A 419 16.37 -5.03 8.37
N LYS A 420 17.39 -5.31 7.55
CA LYS A 420 18.62 -5.99 8.00
C LYS A 420 19.44 -5.15 8.97
N ALA A 421 19.49 -3.83 8.78
CA ALA A 421 20.27 -2.93 9.62
C ALA A 421 19.58 -2.61 10.96
N HIS A 422 18.25 -2.43 10.95
CA HIS A 422 17.52 -1.85 12.08
C HIS A 422 16.47 -2.77 12.70
N GLY A 423 16.16 -3.91 12.07
CA GLY A 423 15.14 -4.85 12.56
C GLY A 423 13.69 -4.35 12.42
N SER A 424 13.50 -3.12 11.92
CA SER A 424 12.21 -2.50 11.59
C SER A 424 12.36 -1.67 10.32
N MET A 425 11.25 -1.40 9.62
CA MET A 425 11.24 -0.49 8.46
C MET A 425 10.98 0.97 8.84
N ASP A 426 11.51 1.44 9.98
CA ASP A 426 11.15 2.76 10.53
C ASP A 426 11.17 3.88 9.48
N LEU A 427 9.99 4.46 9.27
CA LEU A 427 9.74 5.74 8.63
C LEU A 427 8.47 6.26 9.32
N ALA A 428 8.67 6.98 10.42
CA ALA A 428 7.62 7.86 10.92
C ALA A 428 7.20 8.79 9.77
N GLU A 429 5.92 8.69 9.39
CA GLU A 429 5.12 9.68 8.67
C GLU A 429 5.79 10.52 7.57
N GLN A 430 5.55 10.13 6.31
CA GLN A 430 5.23 11.11 5.26
C GLN A 430 4.04 10.63 4.42
N LEU A 431 2.87 10.63 5.06
CA LEU A 431 1.60 10.89 4.39
C LEU A 431 0.99 12.11 5.08
N PRO A 432 0.78 13.23 4.37
CA PRO A 432 0.03 14.35 4.94
C PRO A 432 -1.44 13.93 5.01
N SER A 433 -1.88 13.52 6.20
CA SER A 433 -3.31 13.42 6.51
C SER A 433 -3.91 14.82 6.52
N SER A 434 -4.86 15.01 5.63
CA SER A 434 -5.81 16.12 5.66
C SER A 434 -6.53 16.17 7.01
N SER A 435 -6.44 17.29 7.72
CA SER A 435 -7.55 17.74 8.57
C SER A 435 -7.53 19.24 8.76
N ALA A 436 -8.73 19.80 8.64
CA ALA A 436 -9.07 21.19 8.91
C ALA A 436 -8.69 21.62 10.36
N SER A 437 -8.33 22.90 10.49
CA SER A 437 -8.49 23.85 11.63
C SER A 437 -8.71 23.23 13.04
N VAL A 438 -7.93 23.49 14.09
CA VAL A 438 -7.67 24.78 14.78
C VAL A 438 -6.54 24.60 15.84
N ASP A 439 -5.72 25.65 15.98
CA ASP A 439 -4.83 26.15 17.08
C ASP A 439 -3.62 25.41 17.70
N LYS A 440 -2.62 26.26 18.01
CA LYS A 440 -1.19 26.05 18.36
C LYS A 440 -0.93 25.89 19.87
N ALA A 441 0.12 25.12 20.23
CA ALA A 441 1.19 25.45 21.20
C ALA A 441 2.33 24.38 21.12
N VAL A 442 3.50 24.64 20.50
CA VAL A 442 4.83 25.08 21.05
C VAL A 442 5.48 24.05 22.03
N GLN A 443 6.35 23.10 21.57
CA GLN A 443 7.84 23.11 21.33
C GLN A 443 8.67 22.65 22.58
N PRO A 444 9.84 21.94 22.46
CA PRO A 444 11.07 22.48 21.84
C PRO A 444 11.94 21.52 20.99
N THR A 445 12.60 22.08 19.97
CA THR A 445 13.69 21.45 19.19
C THR A 445 14.99 22.25 19.31
N ALA A 446 16.13 21.55 19.16
CA ALA A 446 17.49 21.96 19.51
C ALA A 446 18.05 23.21 18.78
N LEU A 447 19.00 23.85 19.47
CA LEU A 447 19.59 25.18 19.24
C LEU A 447 20.30 25.37 17.89
N GLU A 448 20.65 24.28 17.20
CA GLU A 448 21.47 24.30 15.97
C GLU A 448 20.62 24.52 14.70
N ALA A 449 19.31 24.27 14.74
CA ALA A 449 18.39 24.41 13.60
C ALA A 449 17.81 25.83 13.39
N ASN A 450 18.11 26.77 14.30
CA ASN A 450 17.55 28.14 14.30
C ASN A 450 18.43 29.17 13.57
N SER A 451 19.48 28.74 12.88
CA SER A 451 20.48 29.64 12.30
C SER A 451 20.38 29.80 10.79
N ASP A 452 19.46 29.07 10.12
CA ASP A 452 19.23 29.19 8.67
C ASP A 452 17.95 30.01 8.40
N PRO A 453 18.09 31.29 8.00
CA PRO A 453 16.96 32.16 7.70
C PRO A 453 16.04 31.63 6.59
N ALA A 454 16.54 30.80 5.66
CA ALA A 454 15.74 30.22 4.58
C ALA A 454 14.81 29.11 5.10
N LEU A 455 15.28 28.30 6.04
CA LEU A 455 14.47 27.28 6.72
C LEU A 455 13.38 27.90 7.60
N ILE A 456 13.68 29.03 8.26
CA ILE A 456 12.70 29.80 9.06
C ILE A 456 11.61 30.40 8.16
N ALA A 457 11.99 30.97 7.01
CA ALA A 457 11.04 31.55 6.07
C ALA A 457 10.13 30.51 5.39
N LEU A 458 10.67 29.34 4.99
CA LEU A 458 9.88 28.22 4.45
C LEU A 458 8.91 27.64 5.48
N ALA A 459 9.29 27.60 6.75
CA ALA A 459 8.42 27.17 7.84
C ALA A 459 7.25 28.15 8.10
N HIS A 460 7.46 29.45 7.85
CA HIS A 460 6.45 30.50 8.01
C HIS A 460 5.46 30.56 6.84
N PHE A 461 5.90 30.30 5.61
CA PHE A 461 5.07 30.31 4.41
C PHE A 461 4.86 28.90 3.84
N LYS A 462 4.19 28.02 4.61
CA LYS A 462 3.95 26.60 4.30
C LYS A 462 3.31 26.31 2.92
N ASN A 463 2.76 27.32 2.27
CA ASN A 463 2.06 27.21 0.99
C ASN A 463 2.96 27.49 -0.22
N LEU A 464 4.21 27.95 0.00
CA LEU A 464 5.19 28.25 -1.03
C LEU A 464 6.17 27.07 -1.19
N GLU A 465 6.14 26.42 -2.34
CA GLU A 465 7.01 25.29 -2.70
C GLU A 465 7.92 25.69 -3.86
N VAL A 466 9.23 25.54 -3.68
CA VAL A 466 10.22 25.83 -4.73
C VAL A 466 9.94 24.92 -5.93
N GLY A 467 9.75 25.52 -7.10
CA GLY A 467 9.39 24.90 -8.36
C GLY A 467 7.91 25.05 -8.75
N LYS A 468 7.02 25.47 -7.83
CA LYS A 468 5.58 25.64 -8.08
C LYS A 468 5.21 27.07 -8.51
N HIS A 469 4.00 27.23 -9.07
CA HIS A 469 3.53 28.48 -9.66
C HIS A 469 2.43 29.13 -8.82
N TYR A 470 2.47 30.45 -8.69
CA TYR A 470 1.62 31.27 -7.82
C TYR A 470 1.20 32.54 -8.53
N THR A 471 0.02 33.08 -8.18
CA THR A 471 -0.45 34.40 -8.62
C THR A 471 -0.63 35.29 -7.40
N PHE A 472 -0.38 36.60 -7.54
CA PHE A 472 -0.69 37.55 -6.47
C PHE A 472 -2.10 38.09 -6.63
N ALA A 473 -2.80 38.30 -5.52
CA ALA A 473 -4.16 38.84 -5.54
C ALA A 473 -4.24 40.26 -6.17
N THR A 474 -3.16 41.03 -6.08
CA THR A 474 -3.01 42.37 -6.67
C THR A 474 -2.70 42.34 -8.16
N ASP A 475 -2.24 41.21 -8.69
CA ASP A 475 -1.91 41.02 -10.10
C ASP A 475 -2.27 39.59 -10.56
N PRO A 476 -3.59 39.29 -10.65
CA PRO A 476 -4.07 37.92 -10.88
C PRO A 476 -3.80 37.42 -12.32
N LEU A 477 -3.31 38.29 -13.20
CA LEU A 477 -2.99 37.99 -14.59
C LEU A 477 -1.54 37.50 -14.76
N LYS A 478 -0.73 37.55 -13.70
CA LYS A 478 0.68 37.21 -13.73
C LYS A 478 0.99 35.99 -12.86
N VAL A 479 1.58 34.97 -13.48
CA VAL A 479 1.91 33.68 -12.87
C VAL A 479 3.41 33.59 -12.64
N TYR A 480 3.79 33.46 -11.38
CA TYR A 480 5.17 33.43 -10.89
C TYR A 480 5.54 32.00 -10.49
N LYS A 481 6.62 31.43 -11.03
CA LYS A 481 7.23 30.22 -10.49
C LYS A 481 8.10 30.61 -9.29
N PHE A 482 8.04 29.86 -8.21
CA PHE A 482 8.87 30.13 -7.03
C PHE A 482 10.20 29.39 -7.18
N GLU A 483 11.32 30.09 -7.34
CA GLU A 483 12.60 29.47 -7.74
C GLU A 483 13.58 29.27 -6.59
N SER A 484 13.64 30.20 -5.65
CA SER A 484 14.42 30.04 -4.42
C SER A 484 13.99 31.07 -3.37
N ILE A 485 14.46 30.90 -2.13
CA ILE A 485 14.20 31.84 -1.04
C ILE A 485 15.46 32.03 -0.21
N GLY A 486 15.79 33.27 0.08
CA GLY A 486 16.87 33.68 0.98
C GLY A 486 16.33 34.39 2.21
N ALA A 487 17.25 34.81 3.10
CA ALA A 487 16.94 35.34 4.44
C ALA A 487 15.92 36.49 4.49
N THR A 488 15.86 37.32 3.46
CA THR A 488 14.94 38.47 3.37
C THR A 488 14.30 38.62 1.98
N THR A 489 14.56 37.68 1.06
CA THR A 489 14.19 37.82 -0.35
C THR A 489 13.70 36.50 -0.93
N ALA A 490 12.48 36.47 -1.46
CA ALA A 490 11.97 35.37 -2.28
C ALA A 490 12.33 35.62 -3.75
N VAL A 491 12.98 34.65 -4.40
CA VAL A 491 13.24 34.66 -5.84
C VAL A 491 12.10 33.92 -6.53
N LEU A 492 11.24 34.70 -7.17
CA LEU A 492 10.19 34.19 -8.02
C LEU A 492 10.72 34.18 -9.45
N GLY A 493 10.94 33.00 -10.00
CA GLY A 493 11.11 32.81 -11.44
C GLY A 493 9.83 33.18 -12.14
N ASP A 494 9.84 34.31 -12.79
CA ASP A 494 8.80 34.61 -13.74
C ASP A 494 8.80 33.52 -14.85
N PHE A 495 7.64 33.19 -15.42
CA PHE A 495 7.75 33.01 -16.87
C PHE A 495 8.30 34.34 -17.32
N ASN A 496 9.52 34.36 -17.85
CA ASN A 496 10.15 35.59 -18.30
C ASN A 496 9.37 36.24 -19.47
N VAL A 497 8.13 35.81 -19.71
CA VAL A 497 7.13 36.33 -20.62
C VAL A 497 5.75 36.39 -19.93
N VAL A 498 4.98 37.44 -20.14
CA VAL A 498 3.60 37.64 -19.64
C VAL A 498 2.64 37.85 -20.81
N VAL A 499 1.35 37.57 -20.60
CA VAL A 499 0.28 37.76 -21.60
C VAL A 499 -0.65 38.90 -21.17
N SER A 500 -0.93 39.85 -22.06
CA SER A 500 -1.91 40.90 -21.82
C SER A 500 -3.34 40.40 -21.96
N THR A 501 -4.30 41.22 -21.51
CA THR A 501 -5.74 41.03 -21.76
C THR A 501 -6.11 41.01 -23.25
N THR A 502 -5.23 41.48 -24.13
CA THR A 502 -5.36 41.43 -25.60
C THR A 502 -4.62 40.24 -26.23
N SER A 503 -4.24 39.25 -25.42
CA SER A 503 -3.50 38.05 -25.82
C SER A 503 -2.17 38.36 -26.51
N GLN A 504 -1.51 39.49 -26.16
CA GLN A 504 -0.18 39.85 -26.63
C GLN A 504 0.86 39.42 -25.59
N LEU A 505 1.98 38.84 -26.04
CA LEU A 505 3.07 38.46 -25.16
C LEU A 505 4.09 39.59 -25.00
N PHE A 506 4.63 39.71 -23.78
CA PHE A 506 5.67 40.67 -23.42
C PHE A 506 6.75 39.99 -22.58
N ALA A 507 8.00 40.46 -22.65
CA ALA A 507 9.06 40.03 -21.76
C ALA A 507 8.75 40.47 -20.32
N ASN A 508 9.06 39.61 -19.37
CA ASN A 508 8.86 39.82 -17.93
C ASN A 508 10.19 39.81 -17.16
N SER A 509 11.30 39.73 -17.89
CA SER A 509 12.66 39.85 -17.39
C SER A 509 13.53 40.52 -18.45
N LYS A 510 14.71 40.97 -18.04
CA LYS A 510 15.73 41.42 -18.99
C LYS A 510 16.39 40.21 -19.64
N PHE A 511 16.56 40.25 -20.96
CA PHE A 511 17.24 39.20 -21.70
C PHE A 511 18.35 39.78 -22.56
N ASN A 512 19.50 39.12 -22.56
CA ASN A 512 20.50 39.37 -23.58
C ASN A 512 20.05 38.77 -24.91
N LYS A 513 20.66 39.18 -26.03
CA LYS A 513 20.35 38.59 -27.34
C LYS A 513 20.55 37.06 -27.31
N ASN A 514 19.59 36.30 -27.86
CA ASN A 514 19.52 34.83 -27.90
C ASN A 514 19.30 34.08 -26.57
N ASP A 515 19.05 34.81 -25.49
CA ASP A 515 18.91 34.28 -24.13
C ASP A 515 17.52 33.64 -23.88
N LEU A 516 16.47 34.22 -24.47
CA LEU A 516 15.12 33.66 -24.45
C LEU A 516 14.96 32.63 -25.57
N VAL A 517 14.59 31.39 -25.22
CA VAL A 517 14.21 30.33 -26.17
C VAL A 517 12.83 29.80 -25.84
N LEU A 518 11.86 29.98 -26.76
CA LEU A 518 10.52 29.42 -26.64
C LEU A 518 10.40 28.14 -27.48
N LEU A 519 9.99 27.05 -26.84
CA LEU A 519 9.81 25.74 -27.48
C LEU A 519 8.33 25.41 -27.71
N PRO A 520 7.99 24.71 -28.82
CA PRO A 520 6.64 24.26 -29.13
C PRO A 520 6.29 23.01 -28.32
N LEU A 521 5.78 23.18 -27.10
CA LEU A 521 5.39 22.08 -26.23
C LEU A 521 3.98 21.56 -26.59
N GLY A 522 3.85 20.26 -26.81
CA GLY A 522 2.58 19.63 -27.16
C GLY A 522 2.72 18.13 -27.42
N GLN A 523 1.62 17.48 -27.79
CA GLN A 523 1.61 16.07 -28.16
C GLN A 523 2.20 15.90 -29.57
N VAL A 524 3.19 15.02 -29.71
CA VAL A 524 3.77 14.67 -31.01
C VAL A 524 2.92 13.61 -31.69
N VAL A 525 2.51 13.87 -32.92
CA VAL A 525 1.68 12.97 -33.72
C VAL A 525 2.29 12.77 -35.11
N LEU A 526 2.13 11.55 -35.64
CA LEU A 526 2.44 11.22 -37.03
C LEU A 526 1.30 11.70 -37.93
N GLN A 527 1.63 12.47 -38.97
CA GLN A 527 0.65 12.96 -39.94
C GLN A 527 1.16 12.79 -41.36
N LYS A 528 0.26 12.43 -42.28
CA LYS A 528 0.55 12.46 -43.73
C LYS A 528 0.83 13.90 -44.18
N LYS A 529 1.78 14.07 -45.10
CA LYS A 529 2.22 15.38 -45.63
C LYS A 529 1.08 16.27 -46.13
N GLU A 530 0.03 15.66 -46.68
CA GLU A 530 -1.16 16.34 -47.20
C GLU A 530 -2.08 16.93 -46.12
N LYS A 531 -2.01 16.39 -44.88
CA LYS A 531 -2.87 16.81 -43.75
C LYS A 531 -2.22 17.87 -42.86
N ILE A 532 -0.98 18.26 -43.16
CA ILE A 532 -0.22 19.29 -42.43
C ILE A 532 -0.77 20.66 -42.79
N LYS A 533 -1.24 21.40 -41.79
CA LYS A 533 -1.54 22.82 -41.95
C LYS A 533 -0.23 23.61 -42.04
N LYS A 534 -0.22 24.70 -42.79
CA LYS A 534 0.95 25.60 -42.90
C LYS A 534 1.45 26.12 -41.54
N SER A 535 0.57 26.21 -40.54
CA SER A 535 0.88 26.63 -39.17
C SER A 535 1.32 25.49 -38.22
N SER A 536 1.36 24.25 -38.70
CA SER A 536 1.80 23.11 -37.89
C SER A 536 3.31 23.18 -37.64
N VAL A 537 3.72 22.87 -36.42
CA VAL A 537 5.14 22.71 -36.07
C VAL A 537 5.58 21.32 -36.45
N VAL A 538 6.54 21.22 -37.36
CA VAL A 538 7.09 19.94 -37.82
C VAL A 538 8.47 19.72 -37.21
N LEU A 539 8.65 18.57 -36.58
CA LEU A 539 9.94 18.13 -36.07
C LEU A 539 10.72 17.42 -37.18
N GLN A 540 12.00 17.71 -37.31
CA GLN A 540 12.88 17.03 -38.25
C GLN A 540 13.75 16.03 -37.51
N MET A 541 13.84 14.80 -38.01
CA MET A 541 14.68 13.76 -37.40
C MET A 541 15.68 13.22 -38.42
N ALA A 542 16.95 13.13 -38.03
CA ALA A 542 18.01 12.62 -38.89
C ALA A 542 17.70 11.17 -39.31
N GLY A 543 17.86 10.86 -40.60
CA GLY A 543 17.59 9.51 -41.12
C GLY A 543 16.11 9.15 -41.30
N TRP A 544 15.16 10.08 -41.05
CA TRP A 544 13.73 9.83 -41.24
C TRP A 544 13.36 9.73 -42.73
N LYS A 545 12.96 8.53 -43.16
CA LYS A 545 12.60 8.21 -44.56
C LYS A 545 11.12 7.90 -44.79
N PHE A 546 10.29 8.03 -43.76
CA PHE A 546 8.86 7.73 -43.85
C PHE A 546 8.10 8.89 -44.53
N GLU A 547 7.01 8.57 -45.25
CA GLU A 547 6.15 9.57 -45.90
C GLU A 547 5.37 10.45 -44.90
N GLU A 548 5.20 9.94 -43.68
CA GLU A 548 4.57 10.62 -42.56
C GLU A 548 5.58 11.54 -41.87
N ILE A 549 5.14 12.70 -41.38
CA ILE A 549 5.98 13.64 -40.63
C ILE A 549 5.53 13.74 -39.18
N LEU A 550 6.49 14.07 -38.32
CA LEU A 550 6.27 14.33 -36.91
C LEU A 550 5.78 15.77 -36.74
N ALA A 551 4.52 15.94 -36.35
CA ALA A 551 3.93 17.25 -36.08
C ALA A 551 3.62 17.41 -34.59
N VAL A 552 3.91 18.58 -34.02
CA VAL A 552 3.49 18.92 -32.65
C VAL A 552 2.08 19.49 -32.70
N THR A 553 1.16 18.79 -32.04
CA THR A 553 -0.20 19.25 -31.78
C THR A 553 -0.30 19.82 -30.37
N HIS A 554 -0.80 21.06 -30.25
CA HIS A 554 -1.02 21.67 -28.95
C HIS A 554 -2.50 21.59 -28.56
N THR A 555 -2.77 21.32 -27.28
CA THR A 555 -4.10 21.52 -26.71
C THR A 555 -4.27 23.01 -26.45
N LYS A 556 -5.33 23.62 -26.99
CA LYS A 556 -5.62 25.04 -26.71
C LYS A 556 -5.81 25.23 -25.20
N CYS A 557 -4.99 26.07 -24.59
CA CYS A 557 -5.20 26.51 -23.21
C CYS A 557 -6.47 27.37 -23.17
N ASN A 558 -7.42 26.98 -22.32
CA ASN A 558 -8.62 27.73 -22.02
C ASN A 558 -8.59 28.13 -20.55
N PHE A 559 -8.35 29.42 -20.31
CA PHE A 559 -8.23 29.98 -18.96
C PHE A 559 -9.56 29.97 -18.19
N GLU A 560 -10.70 30.12 -18.88
CA GLU A 560 -12.03 30.11 -18.26
C GLU A 560 -12.44 28.69 -17.83
N LYS A 561 -12.19 27.70 -18.70
CA LYS A 561 -12.53 26.29 -18.48
C LYS A 561 -11.45 25.53 -17.72
N LYS A 562 -10.38 26.20 -17.30
CA LYS A 562 -9.21 25.62 -16.61
C LYS A 562 -8.71 24.32 -17.28
N SER A 563 -8.63 24.32 -18.61
CA SER A 563 -8.26 23.13 -19.40
C SER A 563 -7.19 23.44 -20.43
N GLY A 564 -6.39 22.43 -20.79
CA GLY A 564 -5.24 22.57 -21.67
C GLY A 564 -3.98 23.10 -20.96
N HIS A 565 -2.87 23.19 -21.70
CA HIS A 565 -1.58 23.63 -21.18
C HIS A 565 -1.18 24.95 -21.83
N TRP A 566 -0.75 25.94 -21.05
CA TRP A 566 -0.26 27.20 -21.59
C TRP A 566 1.16 27.04 -22.13
N CYS A 567 1.36 27.44 -23.40
CA CYS A 567 2.64 27.31 -24.10
C CYS A 567 2.92 28.60 -24.91
N PRO A 568 3.82 29.48 -24.46
CA PRO A 568 4.05 30.80 -25.07
C PRO A 568 4.41 30.78 -26.56
N PHE A 569 5.07 29.72 -27.04
CA PHE A 569 5.42 29.55 -28.46
C PHE A 569 4.21 29.73 -29.41
N TYR A 570 3.02 29.24 -29.01
CA TYR A 570 1.81 29.31 -29.83
C TYR A 570 1.03 30.62 -29.67
N TRP A 571 1.52 31.53 -28.84
CA TRP A 571 0.86 32.79 -28.47
C TRP A 571 1.60 34.03 -28.99
N CYS A 572 2.81 33.87 -29.56
CA CYS A 572 3.53 34.97 -30.19
C CYS A 572 2.82 35.42 -31.49
N LYS A 573 2.60 36.73 -31.64
CA LYS A 573 2.04 37.31 -32.86
C LYS A 573 3.16 37.71 -33.83
N GLU A 574 2.82 37.83 -35.11
CA GLU A 574 3.74 38.34 -36.12
C GLU A 574 3.83 39.87 -36.02
N ALA A 575 5.03 40.41 -36.25
CA ALA A 575 5.26 41.85 -36.33
C ALA A 575 4.54 42.43 -37.57
N LYS A 576 3.99 43.64 -37.42
CA LYS A 576 3.42 44.40 -38.53
C LYS A 576 4.52 45.29 -39.10
N ASP A 577 5.38 44.73 -39.96
CA ASP A 577 6.33 45.55 -40.73
C ASP A 577 5.56 46.23 -41.87
N ASP A 578 5.27 47.53 -41.74
CA ASP A 578 4.90 48.38 -42.87
C ASP A 578 6.22 49.01 -43.38
N LYS A 579 6.81 48.42 -44.42
CA LYS A 579 8.17 48.75 -44.91
C LYS A 579 8.33 50.21 -45.40
N ASP A 580 7.26 51.00 -45.46
CA ASP A 580 7.22 52.33 -46.07
C ASP A 580 6.87 53.48 -45.12
N LYS A 581 6.86 53.28 -43.79
CA LYS A 581 6.67 54.39 -42.83
C LYS A 581 7.61 54.28 -41.63
N ASP A 582 8.51 55.25 -41.50
CA ASP A 582 9.27 55.56 -40.27
C ASP A 582 8.31 56.17 -39.22
N ASP A 583 7.28 55.43 -38.84
CA ASP A 583 6.35 55.79 -37.80
C ASP A 583 6.80 55.15 -36.49
N ALA A 584 6.97 55.97 -35.45
CA ALA A 584 7.40 55.55 -34.11
C ALA A 584 6.43 54.57 -33.42
N THR A 585 5.30 54.26 -34.08
CA THR A 585 4.25 53.34 -33.63
C THR A 585 4.34 51.93 -34.23
N CYS A 586 5.29 51.65 -35.15
CA CYS A 586 5.45 50.32 -35.74
C CYS A 586 6.09 49.30 -34.77
N GLU A 587 5.34 48.23 -34.50
CA GLU A 587 5.72 47.12 -33.62
C GLU A 587 6.80 46.22 -34.27
N LYS A 588 8.08 46.59 -34.11
CA LYS A 588 9.23 45.85 -34.67
C LYS A 588 9.34 44.43 -34.10
N ALA A 589 9.72 43.46 -34.94
CA ALA A 589 9.95 42.08 -34.51
C ALA A 589 11.08 41.98 -33.46
N THR A 590 10.85 41.21 -32.40
CA THR A 590 11.80 40.97 -31.30
C THR A 590 12.25 39.51 -31.19
N LEU A 591 11.50 38.60 -31.81
CA LEU A 591 11.78 37.18 -31.91
C LEU A 591 12.07 36.77 -33.36
N THR A 592 13.01 35.85 -33.54
CA THR A 592 13.30 35.17 -34.80
C THR A 592 13.06 33.68 -34.68
N ARG A 593 12.74 33.03 -35.81
CA ARG A 593 12.56 31.57 -35.87
C ARG A 593 13.93 30.91 -35.93
N ALA A 594 14.18 29.97 -35.04
CA ALA A 594 15.43 29.22 -34.96
C ALA A 594 15.15 27.72 -34.77
N THR A 595 16.20 26.92 -34.65
CA THR A 595 16.08 25.51 -34.28
C THR A 595 16.98 25.16 -33.11
N VAL A 596 16.56 24.17 -32.32
CA VAL A 596 17.38 23.54 -31.28
C VAL A 596 17.54 22.07 -31.66
N LYS A 597 18.78 21.57 -31.63
CA LYS A 597 19.07 20.15 -31.83
C LYS A 597 19.08 19.43 -30.49
N HIS A 598 18.44 18.27 -30.44
CA HIS A 598 18.46 17.36 -29.30
C HIS A 598 18.60 15.93 -29.84
N HIS A 599 19.79 15.35 -29.71
CA HIS A 599 20.18 14.09 -30.37
C HIS A 599 19.90 14.15 -31.89
N GLU A 600 19.08 13.23 -32.40
CA GLU A 600 18.71 13.12 -33.82
C GLU A 600 17.57 14.08 -34.21
N LEU A 601 16.96 14.77 -33.24
CA LEU A 601 15.80 15.62 -33.42
C LEU A 601 16.19 17.10 -33.55
N THR A 602 15.68 17.77 -34.57
CA THR A 602 15.76 19.22 -34.78
C THR A 602 14.38 19.82 -34.54
N ILE A 603 14.28 20.64 -33.50
CA ILE A 603 13.04 21.22 -32.98
C ILE A 603 12.97 22.70 -33.38
N PRO A 604 11.93 23.16 -34.10
CA PRO A 604 11.71 24.58 -34.32
C PRO A 604 11.49 25.32 -32.99
N CYS A 605 12.06 26.51 -32.83
CA CYS A 605 11.92 27.34 -31.65
C CYS A 605 11.84 28.83 -32.03
N LEU A 606 11.49 29.69 -31.07
CA LEU A 606 11.62 31.13 -31.21
C LEU A 606 12.72 31.63 -30.28
N LYS A 607 13.60 32.50 -30.78
CA LYS A 607 14.65 33.12 -29.98
C LYS A 607 14.58 34.63 -30.06
N ASN A 608 14.91 35.33 -28.99
CA ASN A 608 15.00 36.79 -29.06
C ASN A 608 16.22 37.24 -29.86
N LYS A 609 16.00 38.07 -30.89
CA LYS A 609 17.07 38.56 -31.78
C LYS A 609 17.72 39.86 -31.30
N VAL A 610 17.09 40.53 -30.34
CA VAL A 610 17.57 41.75 -29.67
C VAL A 610 17.55 41.54 -28.17
N ALA A 611 18.33 42.35 -27.44
CA ALA A 611 18.18 42.42 -25.99
C ALA A 611 16.78 42.93 -25.64
N LEU A 612 16.14 42.31 -24.65
CA LEU A 612 14.79 42.65 -24.22
C LEU A 612 14.84 43.26 -22.82
N GLN A 613 14.04 44.30 -22.61
CA GLN A 613 13.73 44.82 -21.29
C GLN A 613 12.37 44.26 -20.82
N ILE A 614 12.11 44.31 -19.52
CA ILE A 614 10.78 44.01 -18.96
C ILE A 614 9.74 44.89 -19.67
N GLY A 615 8.65 44.29 -20.14
CA GLY A 615 7.60 44.95 -20.93
C GLY A 615 7.85 44.99 -22.44
N SER A 616 8.96 44.45 -22.96
CA SER A 616 9.19 44.43 -24.42
C SER A 616 8.22 43.47 -25.12
N PRO A 617 7.50 43.87 -26.19
CA PRO A 617 6.58 42.97 -26.90
C PRO A 617 7.33 41.83 -27.56
N LEU A 618 6.77 40.63 -27.53
CA LEU A 618 7.32 39.42 -28.15
C LEU A 618 6.64 39.16 -29.50
N LEU A 619 7.31 39.62 -30.57
CA LEU A 619 6.78 39.61 -31.92
C LEU A 619 7.72 38.87 -32.86
N VAL A 620 7.18 37.94 -33.63
CA VAL A 620 7.94 37.11 -34.56
C VAL A 620 8.08 37.83 -35.90
N GLU A 621 9.26 37.72 -36.51
CA GLU A 621 9.49 38.21 -37.88
C GLU A 621 8.46 37.69 -38.88
N PHE A 622 7.96 38.59 -39.73
CA PHE A 622 7.09 38.26 -40.85
C PHE A 622 7.90 37.58 -41.96
N GLN A 623 7.37 36.50 -42.54
CA GLN A 623 7.92 35.92 -43.77
C GLN A 623 7.15 36.47 -44.97
N GLU A 624 7.81 37.25 -45.83
CA GLU A 624 7.32 37.44 -47.20
C GLU A 624 7.30 36.08 -47.90
N GLU A 625 6.13 35.71 -48.42
CA GLU A 625 6.00 34.57 -49.31
C GLU A 625 7.00 34.76 -50.46
N SER A 626 7.97 33.86 -50.59
CA SER A 626 8.70 33.71 -51.83
C SER A 626 7.69 33.31 -52.90
N LYS A 627 7.11 34.30 -53.58
CA LYS A 627 6.41 34.12 -54.85
C LYS A 627 7.39 33.40 -55.75
N LYS A 628 7.21 32.08 -55.92
CA LYS A 628 7.89 31.30 -56.95
C LYS A 628 7.65 32.05 -58.26
N LYS A 629 8.69 32.73 -58.78
CA LYS A 629 8.75 33.15 -60.17
C LYS A 629 8.50 31.89 -60.99
N LYS A 630 7.32 31.82 -61.60
CA LYS A 630 6.97 30.90 -62.67
C LYS A 630 7.93 31.22 -63.82
N LYS A 631 9.11 30.59 -63.84
CA LYS A 631 9.94 30.56 -65.04
C LYS A 631 9.31 29.49 -65.92
N LYS A 632 8.40 29.94 -66.80
CA LYS A 632 7.94 29.18 -67.97
C LYS A 632 9.18 28.75 -68.75
N SER A 633 9.18 27.49 -69.18
CA SER A 633 10.08 26.95 -70.17
C SER A 633 9.97 27.72 -71.49
N ARG A 634 11.12 27.90 -72.12
CA ARG A 634 11.33 27.85 -73.57
C ARG A 634 12.66 27.14 -73.72
N ASP A 635 12.58 25.82 -73.91
CA ASP A 635 12.82 25.20 -75.21
C ASP A 635 11.88 24.00 -75.34
#